data_AF-A0A432FEU1-F1
#
_entry.id   AF-A0A432FEU1-F1
#
_cell.length_a   1.000
_cell.length_b   1.000
_cell.length_c   1.000
_cell.angle_alpha   90.00
_cell.angle_beta   90.00
_cell.angle_gamma   90.00
#
_symmetry.space_group_name_H-M   'P 1'
#
loop_
_entity.id
_entity.type
_entity.pdbx_description
1 polymer ?
#
loop_
_entity_poly.entity_id
_entity_poly.type
_entity_poly.pdbx_seq_one_letter_code
_entity_poly.pdbx_strand_id
1 'polypeptide(L)'
;MRQVGVRDAVQMKGGIGVCGQEVCCKVFMEKFESVGLHFIQEQNLPNSPSKFTGICGRLKCCMAFEKGNYIEKKLLPQVGSEICLLEGKKTVTILEIDPLRRLLVYQEGEAIKEANLDTFLPKDFSKIAKNYDCVGCECLNRGEDESIPVNVVDYSTPRRFF
;
A
#
# COMPACT_ATOMS: atom_id res chain seq x y z
N MET A 1 -31.95 -25.67 2.65
CA MET A 1 -31.85 -24.21 2.46
C MET A 1 -30.44 -23.78 2.84
N ARG A 2 -29.71 -23.06 1.98
CA ARG A 2 -28.34 -22.59 2.30
C ARG A 2 -28.44 -21.19 2.93
N GLN A 3 -27.81 -20.99 4.09
CA GLN A 3 -27.71 -19.67 4.71
C GLN A 3 -26.74 -18.81 3.91
N VAL A 4 -27.17 -17.62 3.50
CA VAL A 4 -26.35 -16.65 2.75
C VAL A 4 -25.83 -15.60 3.73
N GLY A 5 -24.53 -15.29 3.68
CA GLY A 5 -23.95 -14.24 4.51
C GLY A 5 -24.47 -12.85 4.15
N VAL A 6 -24.45 -11.91 5.11
CA VAL A 6 -24.93 -10.53 4.88
C VAL A 6 -24.19 -9.82 3.73
N ARG A 7 -22.88 -10.09 3.59
CA ARG A 7 -22.07 -9.52 2.50
C ARG A 7 -22.42 -10.16 1.16
N ASP A 8 -22.57 -11.48 1.13
CA ASP A 8 -22.93 -12.23 -0.09
C ASP A 8 -24.33 -11.84 -0.58
N ALA A 9 -25.27 -11.59 0.35
CA ALA A 9 -26.59 -11.08 0.01
C ALA A 9 -26.52 -9.70 -0.68
N VAL A 10 -25.65 -8.80 -0.20
CA VAL A 10 -25.41 -7.49 -0.83
C VAL A 10 -24.67 -7.64 -2.16
N GLN A 11 -23.73 -8.59 -2.29
CA GLN A 11 -23.07 -8.91 -3.56
C GLN A 11 -24.07 -9.48 -4.58
N MET A 12 -25.03 -10.30 -4.18
CA MET A 12 -26.05 -10.82 -5.09
C MET A 12 -27.02 -9.72 -5.53
N LYS A 13 -27.54 -8.95 -4.55
CA LYS A 13 -28.55 -7.90 -4.78
C LYS A 13 -27.97 -6.65 -5.46
N GLY A 14 -26.70 -6.33 -5.21
CA GLY A 14 -26.11 -5.04 -5.57
C GLY A 14 -26.53 -3.92 -4.62
N GLY A 15 -25.99 -2.73 -4.85
CA GLY A 15 -26.28 -1.53 -4.06
C GLY A 15 -25.31 -0.40 -4.37
N ILE A 16 -25.61 0.81 -3.88
CA ILE A 16 -24.76 1.99 -4.05
C ILE A 16 -24.07 2.34 -2.73
N GLY A 17 -22.75 2.31 -2.72
CA GLY A 17 -21.93 2.66 -1.57
C GLY A 17 -22.02 4.14 -1.22
N VAL A 18 -21.53 4.50 -0.02
CA VAL A 18 -21.44 5.90 0.41
C VAL A 18 -20.55 6.78 -0.48
N CYS A 19 -19.75 6.17 -1.37
CA CYS A 19 -18.97 6.83 -2.41
C CYS A 19 -19.78 7.17 -3.67
N GLY A 20 -21.06 6.78 -3.75
CA GLY A 20 -21.90 6.99 -4.93
C GLY A 20 -21.71 5.97 -6.05
N GLN A 21 -20.79 5.01 -5.89
CA GLN A 21 -20.56 3.93 -6.84
C GLN A 21 -21.25 2.63 -6.43
N GLU A 22 -21.40 1.70 -7.38
CA GLU A 22 -21.88 0.35 -7.08
C GLU A 22 -20.93 -0.35 -6.08
N VAL A 23 -21.50 -1.20 -5.22
CA VAL A 23 -20.74 -1.89 -4.16
C VAL A 23 -19.57 -2.70 -4.72
N CYS A 24 -18.38 -2.49 -4.18
CA CYS A 24 -17.14 -3.11 -4.65
C CYS A 24 -17.18 -4.66 -4.68
N CYS A 25 -17.91 -5.29 -3.74
CA CYS A 25 -18.10 -6.75 -3.72
C CYS A 25 -18.86 -7.29 -4.93
N LYS A 26 -19.69 -6.46 -5.59
CA LYS A 26 -20.36 -6.80 -6.85
C LYS A 26 -19.45 -6.54 -8.05
N VAL A 27 -18.75 -5.40 -8.05
CA VAL A 27 -18.05 -4.87 -9.22
C VAL A 27 -16.76 -5.64 -9.54
N PHE A 28 -15.88 -5.83 -8.57
CA PHE A 28 -14.52 -6.33 -8.84
C PHE A 28 -14.00 -7.36 -7.83
N MET A 29 -14.74 -7.66 -6.77
CA MET A 29 -14.26 -8.55 -5.70
C MET A 29 -14.89 -9.94 -5.75
N GLU A 30 -14.11 -10.91 -6.21
CA GLU A 30 -14.49 -12.33 -6.23
C GLU A 30 -14.13 -13.05 -4.92
N LYS A 31 -13.01 -12.66 -4.28
CA LYS A 31 -12.53 -13.23 -3.03
C LYS A 31 -12.40 -12.13 -1.98
N PHE A 32 -12.83 -12.45 -0.76
CA PHE A 32 -12.79 -11.52 0.36
C PHE A 32 -11.55 -11.75 1.21
N GLU A 33 -10.69 -10.75 1.26
CA GLU A 33 -9.66 -10.67 2.29
C GLU A 33 -10.25 -10.11 3.60
N SER A 34 -9.66 -10.52 4.73
CA SER A 34 -10.00 -9.97 6.03
C SER A 34 -9.51 -8.53 6.13
N VAL A 35 -10.42 -7.60 6.37
CA VAL A 35 -10.09 -6.20 6.66
C VAL A 35 -9.94 -6.05 8.18
N GLY A 36 -8.79 -5.53 8.62
CA GLY A 36 -8.55 -5.20 10.03
C GLY A 36 -8.84 -3.73 10.34
N LEU A 37 -9.00 -3.39 11.63
CA LEU A 37 -9.16 -2.00 12.05
C LEU A 37 -7.90 -1.14 11.78
N HIS A 38 -6.72 -1.74 11.72
CA HIS A 38 -5.47 -1.01 11.44
C HIS A 38 -5.47 -0.31 10.08
N PHE A 39 -6.16 -0.88 9.07
CA PHE A 39 -6.31 -0.27 7.74
C PHE A 39 -6.94 1.13 7.79
N ILE A 40 -7.79 1.40 8.79
CA ILE A 40 -8.43 2.72 8.95
C ILE A 40 -7.37 3.79 9.20
N GLN A 41 -6.39 3.48 10.06
CA GLN A 41 -5.30 4.39 10.40
C GLN A 41 -4.33 4.54 9.23
N GLU A 42 -3.96 3.44 8.57
CA GLU A 42 -3.02 3.46 7.44
C GLU A 42 -3.54 4.26 6.24
N GLN A 43 -4.85 4.19 6.01
CA GLN A 43 -5.52 4.88 4.90
C GLN A 43 -5.97 6.29 5.28
N ASN A 44 -5.69 6.74 6.52
CA ASN A 44 -6.10 8.03 7.06
C ASN A 44 -7.63 8.25 6.98
N LEU A 45 -8.41 7.19 7.20
CA LEU A 45 -9.87 7.28 7.25
C LEU A 45 -10.34 7.80 8.62
N PRO A 46 -11.44 8.56 8.69
CA PRO A 46 -12.00 8.99 9.98
C PRO A 46 -12.41 7.78 10.83
N ASN A 47 -12.09 7.82 12.12
CA ASN A 47 -12.45 6.77 13.10
C ASN A 47 -13.96 6.67 13.41
N SER A 48 -14.81 7.39 12.67
CA SER A 48 -16.27 7.25 12.77
C SER A 48 -16.75 6.00 12.01
N PRO A 49 -17.50 5.07 12.65
CA PRO A 49 -17.91 3.79 12.04
C PRO A 49 -18.62 3.89 10.70
N SER A 50 -19.41 4.94 10.47
CA SER A 50 -20.12 5.17 9.20
C SER A 50 -19.19 5.40 8.01
N LYS A 51 -17.93 5.80 8.24
CA LYS A 51 -16.97 6.10 7.17
C LYS A 51 -16.20 4.87 6.69
N PHE A 52 -16.02 3.86 7.53
CA PHE A 52 -15.31 2.63 7.17
C PHE A 52 -16.21 1.38 7.10
N THR A 53 -17.49 1.49 7.48
CA THR A 53 -18.50 0.43 7.33
C THR A 53 -19.17 0.51 5.97
N GLY A 54 -19.33 -0.63 5.31
CA GLY A 54 -20.10 -0.78 4.07
C GLY A 54 -21.59 -1.06 4.35
N ILE A 55 -22.41 -1.04 3.29
CA ILE A 55 -23.87 -1.25 3.39
C ILE A 55 -24.23 -2.60 4.02
N CYS A 56 -23.38 -3.61 3.83
CA CYS A 56 -23.55 -4.93 4.45
C CYS A 56 -23.28 -4.98 5.96
N GLY A 57 -22.96 -3.84 6.60
CA GLY A 57 -22.65 -3.75 8.03
C GLY A 57 -21.27 -4.26 8.43
N ARG A 58 -20.40 -4.60 7.47
CA ARG A 58 -19.00 -4.98 7.69
C ARG A 58 -18.06 -3.88 7.19
N LEU A 59 -16.78 -3.96 7.56
CA LEU A 59 -15.74 -3.09 7.03
C LEU A 59 -15.73 -3.10 5.49
N LYS A 60 -15.44 -1.93 4.91
CA LYS A 60 -15.40 -1.69 3.47
C LYS A 60 -14.34 -2.58 2.82
N CYS A 61 -14.76 -3.29 1.78
CA CYS A 61 -13.90 -4.25 1.10
C CYS A 61 -12.88 -3.58 0.15
N CYS A 62 -13.12 -2.32 -0.25
CA CYS A 62 -12.13 -1.49 -0.95
C CYS A 62 -10.87 -1.23 -0.13
N MET A 63 -10.93 -1.26 1.20
CA MET A 63 -9.77 -1.07 2.06
C MET A 63 -8.73 -2.19 1.84
N ALA A 64 -9.19 -3.43 1.65
CA ALA A 64 -8.30 -4.54 1.29
C ALA A 64 -7.73 -4.38 -0.13
N PHE A 65 -8.56 -3.96 -1.08
CA PHE A 65 -8.15 -3.76 -2.46
C PHE A 65 -7.03 -2.70 -2.59
N GLU A 66 -7.15 -1.57 -1.89
CA GLU A 66 -6.19 -0.47 -1.98
C GLU A 66 -4.92 -0.70 -1.17
N LYS A 67 -4.92 -1.67 -0.26
CA LYS A 67 -3.84 -1.95 0.68
C LYS A 67 -2.46 -2.03 0.01
N GLY A 68 -2.35 -2.76 -1.10
CA GLY A 68 -1.09 -2.91 -1.84
C GLY A 68 -0.51 -1.54 -2.25
N ASN A 69 -1.37 -0.65 -2.74
CA ASN A 69 -1.00 0.69 -3.16
C ASN A 69 -0.53 1.55 -1.98
N TYR A 70 -1.17 1.40 -0.81
CA TYR A 70 -0.76 2.11 0.40
C TYR A 70 0.60 1.62 0.92
N ILE A 71 0.87 0.31 0.84
CA ILE A 71 2.18 -0.25 1.21
C ILE A 71 3.26 0.26 0.25
N GLU A 72 2.98 0.23 -1.05
CA GLU A 72 3.89 0.76 -2.06
C GLU A 72 4.21 2.24 -1.81
N LYS A 73 3.20 3.05 -1.55
CA LYS A 73 3.38 4.47 -1.21
C LYS A 73 4.30 4.69 0.00
N LYS A 74 4.26 3.82 1.01
CA LYS A 74 5.13 3.92 2.19
C LYS A 74 6.59 3.56 1.88
N LEU A 75 6.82 2.71 0.88
CA LEU A 75 8.14 2.26 0.45
C LEU A 75 8.78 3.20 -0.58
N LEU A 76 7.98 3.99 -1.28
CA LEU A 76 8.47 4.96 -2.25
C LEU A 76 9.26 6.08 -1.55
N PRO A 77 10.40 6.52 -2.13
CA PRO A 77 11.15 7.64 -1.61
C PRO A 77 10.33 8.93 -1.70
N GLN A 78 10.66 9.92 -0.86
CA GLN A 78 9.99 11.21 -0.90
C GLN A 78 10.50 12.04 -2.08
N VAL A 79 9.60 12.77 -2.73
CA VAL A 79 10.00 13.77 -3.73
C VAL A 79 10.91 14.79 -3.04
N GLY A 80 12.04 15.10 -3.67
CA GLY A 80 13.11 15.94 -3.13
C GLY A 80 14.13 15.22 -2.24
N SER A 81 13.93 13.93 -1.95
CA SER A 81 14.96 13.15 -1.25
C SER A 81 16.13 12.79 -2.16
N GLU A 82 17.33 12.77 -1.58
CA GLU A 82 18.53 12.27 -2.25
C GLU A 82 18.65 10.76 -2.05
N ILE A 83 18.74 10.01 -3.14
CA ILE A 83 18.95 8.56 -3.10
C ILE A 83 20.31 8.19 -3.70
N CYS A 84 20.96 7.20 -3.12
CA CYS A 84 22.21 6.65 -3.64
C CYS A 84 21.90 5.56 -4.66
N LEU A 85 22.31 5.76 -5.91
CA LEU A 85 22.30 4.68 -6.90
C LEU A 85 23.36 3.62 -6.54
N LEU A 86 22.94 2.36 -6.50
CA LEU A 86 23.82 1.19 -6.28
C LEU A 86 24.93 1.11 -7.34
N GLU A 87 24.65 1.59 -8.55
CA GLU A 87 25.63 1.70 -9.63
C GLU A 87 26.41 3.01 -9.53
N GLY A 88 27.35 3.04 -8.57
CA GLY A 88 28.45 4.02 -8.58
C GLY A 88 28.27 5.25 -7.69
N LYS A 89 27.82 5.13 -6.43
CA LYS A 89 27.94 6.18 -5.38
C LYS A 89 27.49 7.60 -5.82
N LYS A 90 26.53 7.71 -6.73
CA LYS A 90 25.97 9.01 -7.11
C LYS A 90 24.71 9.26 -6.32
N THR A 91 24.68 10.40 -5.63
CA THR A 91 23.47 10.94 -5.04
C THR A 91 22.67 11.61 -6.14
N VAL A 92 21.41 11.20 -6.30
CA VAL A 92 20.47 11.83 -7.22
C VAL A 92 19.28 12.36 -6.45
N THR A 93 18.79 13.54 -6.85
CA THR A 93 17.62 14.17 -6.26
C THR A 93 16.39 13.76 -7.03
N ILE A 94 15.37 13.27 -6.34
CA ILE A 94 14.10 12.89 -6.99
C ILE A 94 13.26 14.14 -7.22
N LEU A 95 12.83 14.38 -8.45
CA LEU A 95 11.96 15.51 -8.81
C LEU A 95 10.50 15.09 -8.86
N GLU A 96 10.21 13.91 -9.41
CA GLU A 96 8.85 13.43 -9.60
C GLU A 96 8.80 11.89 -9.57
N ILE A 97 7.71 11.36 -9.03
CA ILE A 97 7.43 9.92 -9.01
C ILE A 97 6.01 9.74 -9.52
N ASP A 98 5.85 8.95 -10.58
CA ASP A 98 4.56 8.50 -11.08
C ASP A 98 4.42 6.98 -10.88
N PRO A 99 3.72 6.53 -9.82
CA PRO A 99 3.50 5.11 -9.55
C PRO A 99 2.63 4.42 -10.60
N LEU A 100 1.74 5.15 -11.28
CA LEU A 100 0.82 4.57 -12.28
C LEU A 100 1.55 4.25 -13.58
N ARG A 101 2.42 5.17 -14.01
CA ARG A 101 3.25 4.99 -15.21
C ARG A 101 4.55 4.21 -14.93
N ARG A 102 4.83 3.92 -13.65
CA ARG A 102 6.11 3.38 -13.16
C ARG A 102 7.32 4.19 -13.64
N LEU A 103 7.21 5.51 -13.52
CA LEU A 103 8.25 6.46 -13.91
C LEU A 103 8.81 7.19 -12.70
N LEU A 104 10.13 7.37 -12.69
CA LEU A 104 10.84 8.18 -11.72
C LEU A 104 11.70 9.20 -12.47
N VAL A 105 11.49 10.48 -12.16
CA VAL A 105 12.26 11.59 -12.72
C VAL A 105 13.26 12.03 -11.65
N TYR A 106 14.54 11.99 -12.00
CA TYR A 106 15.62 12.36 -11.09
C TYR A 106 16.60 13.32 -11.75
N GLN A 107 17.25 14.12 -10.90
CA GLN A 107 18.28 15.05 -11.28
C GLN A 107 19.65 14.48 -10.90
N GLU A 108 20.54 14.38 -11.89
CA GLU A 108 21.94 14.03 -11.72
C GLU A 108 22.79 15.24 -12.16
N GLY A 109 23.20 16.07 -11.19
CA GLY A 109 23.87 17.34 -11.48
C GLY A 109 22.91 18.33 -12.17
N GLU A 110 23.20 18.71 -13.42
CA GLU A 110 22.32 19.57 -14.24
C GLU A 110 21.38 18.78 -15.17
N ALA A 111 21.55 17.47 -15.28
CA ALA A 111 20.75 16.65 -16.19
C ALA A 111 19.52 16.08 -15.49
N ILE A 112 18.35 16.27 -16.11
CA ILE A 112 17.10 15.60 -15.73
C ILE A 112 16.99 14.30 -16.54
N LYS A 113 16.75 13.18 -15.87
CA LYS A 113 16.59 11.87 -16.49
C LYS A 113 15.32 11.21 -16.03
N GLU A 114 14.74 10.43 -16.93
CA GLU A 114 13.59 9.58 -16.68
C GLU A 114 14.04 8.13 -16.65
N ALA A 115 13.56 7.38 -15.67
CA ALA A 115 13.82 5.95 -15.59
C ALA A 115 12.63 5.19 -15.01
N ASN A 116 12.67 3.87 -15.17
CA ASN A 116 11.62 3.01 -14.66
C ASN A 116 11.74 2.88 -13.14
N LEU A 117 10.61 3.03 -12.45
CA LEU A 117 10.53 2.97 -10.98
C LEU A 117 11.05 1.63 -10.42
N ASP A 118 10.83 0.53 -11.13
CA ASP A 118 11.24 -0.82 -10.72
C ASP A 118 12.77 -0.97 -10.66
N THR A 119 13.52 -0.11 -11.36
CA THR A 119 14.99 -0.12 -11.32
C THR A 119 15.55 0.48 -10.02
N PHE A 120 14.76 1.33 -9.35
CA PHE A 120 15.15 2.03 -8.13
C PHE A 120 14.63 1.37 -6.86
N LEU A 121 13.62 0.52 -6.97
CA LEU A 121 13.11 -0.25 -5.84
C LEU A 121 14.05 -1.43 -5.52
N PRO A 122 14.20 -1.82 -4.24
CA PRO A 122 14.95 -3.02 -3.88
C PRO A 122 14.44 -4.24 -4.66
N LYS A 123 15.36 -5.10 -5.09
CA LYS A 123 15.02 -6.43 -5.60
C LYS A 123 14.14 -7.12 -4.54
N ASP A 124 13.04 -7.74 -4.96
CA ASP A 124 12.01 -8.36 -4.10
C ASP A 124 10.96 -7.45 -3.44
N PHE A 125 10.74 -6.23 -3.95
CA PHE A 125 9.62 -5.36 -3.55
C PHE A 125 8.25 -6.08 -3.47
N SER A 126 7.97 -6.96 -4.44
CA SER A 126 6.73 -7.74 -4.50
C SER A 126 6.57 -8.76 -3.37
N LYS A 127 7.67 -9.20 -2.74
CA LYS A 127 7.65 -10.08 -1.55
C LYS A 127 7.44 -9.27 -0.27
N ILE A 128 8.05 -8.08 -0.17
CA ILE A 128 7.87 -7.17 0.97
C ILE A 128 6.41 -6.70 1.05
N ALA A 129 5.80 -6.32 -0.08
CA ALA A 129 4.40 -5.91 -0.12
C ALA A 129 3.42 -7.03 0.31
N LYS A 130 3.75 -8.30 0.00
CA LYS A 130 2.96 -9.47 0.42
C LYS A 130 3.12 -9.78 1.92
N ASN A 131 4.30 -9.51 2.49
CA ASN A 131 4.63 -9.80 3.88
C ASN A 131 4.43 -8.61 4.83
N TYR A 132 3.92 -7.47 4.35
CA TYR A 132 3.72 -6.26 5.16
C TYR A 132 2.73 -6.47 6.32
N ASP A 133 1.87 -7.49 6.24
CA ASP A 133 0.98 -7.92 7.32
C ASP A 133 1.66 -8.66 8.46
N CYS A 134 2.95 -9.00 8.35
CA CYS A 134 3.67 -9.77 9.35
C CYS A 134 4.10 -8.93 10.57
N VAL A 135 3.42 -7.81 10.86
CA VAL A 135 3.62 -7.05 12.10
C VAL A 135 2.89 -7.77 13.24
N GLY A 136 3.62 -8.65 13.95
CA GLY A 136 3.12 -9.35 15.14
C GLY A 136 2.94 -10.86 15.01
N CYS A 137 3.38 -11.49 13.92
CA CYS A 137 3.49 -12.95 13.86
C CYS A 137 4.82 -13.40 14.50
N GLU A 138 4.78 -14.41 15.38
CA GLU A 138 5.96 -15.07 15.94
C GLU A 138 6.88 -15.69 14.87
N CYS A 139 6.45 -15.74 13.62
CA CYS A 139 7.20 -16.26 12.49
C CYS A 139 8.41 -15.38 12.08
N LEU A 140 8.45 -14.08 12.40
CA LEU A 140 9.65 -13.25 12.14
C LEU A 140 10.84 -13.56 13.07
N ASN A 141 10.62 -14.30 14.17
CA ASN A 141 11.68 -14.74 15.08
C ASN A 141 12.31 -16.09 14.66
N ARG A 142 11.83 -16.72 13.58
CA ARG A 142 12.53 -17.85 12.96
C ARG A 142 13.29 -17.30 11.75
N GLY A 143 14.53 -16.90 12.01
CA GLY A 143 15.45 -16.47 10.96
C GLY A 143 15.72 -17.60 9.98
N GLU A 144 15.04 -17.57 8.85
CA GLU A 144 15.40 -18.25 7.61
C GLU A 144 14.89 -17.38 6.45
N ASP A 145 15.51 -16.23 6.24
CA ASP A 145 15.64 -15.58 4.92
C ASP A 145 16.58 -14.38 5.06
N GLU A 146 17.88 -14.67 4.98
CA GLU A 146 18.94 -13.69 4.76
C GLU A 146 18.76 -13.04 3.39
N SER A 147 18.02 -11.92 3.30
CA SER A 147 18.22 -10.86 2.28
C SER A 147 17.06 -9.86 2.26
N ILE A 148 16.78 -9.21 3.39
CA ILE A 148 16.22 -7.87 3.31
C ILE A 148 17.42 -6.94 3.48
N PRO A 149 18.04 -6.41 2.40
CA PRO A 149 18.93 -5.29 2.55
C PRO A 149 18.07 -4.13 3.04
N VAL A 150 18.07 -3.96 4.35
CA VAL A 150 17.57 -2.78 5.00
C VAL A 150 18.54 -1.67 4.63
N ASN A 151 18.40 -1.11 3.41
CA ASN A 151 18.73 0.29 3.21
C ASN A 151 17.61 1.05 3.93
N VAL A 152 17.77 1.06 5.25
CA VAL A 152 17.02 1.82 6.23
C VAL A 152 17.11 3.28 5.80
N VAL A 153 16.14 3.75 5.01
CA VAL A 153 15.66 5.10 5.26
C VAL A 153 15.07 5.00 6.67
N ASP A 154 15.66 5.69 7.63
CA ASP A 154 15.37 5.51 9.06
C ASP A 154 13.93 5.95 9.37
N TYR A 155 12.99 5.02 9.19
CA TYR A 155 11.56 5.18 9.49
C TYR A 155 11.29 5.14 11.01
N SER A 156 12.32 5.02 11.86
CA SER A 156 12.17 5.00 13.32
C SER A 156 11.95 6.38 13.95
N THR A 157 12.14 7.47 13.20
CA THR A 157 11.87 8.81 13.73
C THR A 157 10.37 9.15 13.67
N PRO A 158 9.69 9.33 14.82
CA PRO A 158 8.32 9.82 14.84
C PRO A 158 8.34 11.25 14.30
N ARG A 159 7.93 11.43 13.04
CA ARG A 159 7.80 12.75 12.43
C ARG A 159 6.73 13.51 13.20
N ARG A 160 7.16 14.49 13.99
CA ARG A 160 6.30 15.43 14.72
C ARG A 160 5.39 16.11 13.70
N PHE A 161 4.09 15.82 13.79
CA PHE A 161 3.06 16.68 13.23
C PHE A 161 3.17 18.05 13.92
N PHE A 162 3.45 19.09 13.15
CA PHE A 162 3.06 20.45 13.51
C PHE A 162 1.61 20.67 13.06
#